data_AF-A0A9W6Y4N9-F1
#
_entry.id   AF-A0A9W6Y4N9-F1
#
_cell.length_a   1.000
_cell.length_b   1.000
_cell.length_c   1.000
_cell.angle_alpha   90.00
_cell.angle_beta   90.00
_cell.angle_gamma   90.00
#
_symmetry.space_group_name_H-M   'P 1'
#
loop_
_entity.id
_entity.type
_entity.pdbx_description
1 polymer ?
#
loop_
_entity_poly.entity_id
_entity_poly.type
_entity_poly.pdbx_seq_one_letter_code
_entity_poly.pdbx_strand_id
1 'polypeptide(L)'
;MITTAQLATRNNDDSCGDPIVRAADGMPVNMEARTLCGNAETHAAVEKMIERAIENNFPLEFVETLRTIIYAYDVWRLELRDDPPVNVSPLHKEGTRPTKCKSRKYPPRIRQFLREFNDRLVELRLVYENPKSRWVSPVLLVKKAADLMDLRQTTDYRALNEQTEVMAAVMPIISLVLENARRIKHFELFDFLKGF
;
A
#
# COMPACT_ATOMS: atom_id res chain seq x y z
N MET A 1 -19.19 29.66 32.22
CA MET A 1 -18.69 31.05 32.38
C MET A 1 -17.19 30.98 32.17
N ILE A 2 -16.56 31.53 31.14
CA ILE A 2 -16.76 32.79 30.43
C ILE A 2 -16.69 32.57 28.91
N THR A 3 -17.56 33.30 28.23
CA THR A 3 -17.78 33.48 26.80
C THR A 3 -16.70 34.35 26.13
N THR A 4 -16.31 34.02 24.90
CA THR A 4 -16.23 35.02 23.81
C THR A 4 -16.18 34.38 22.43
N ALA A 5 -17.19 34.73 21.63
CA ALA A 5 -17.24 34.56 20.20
C ALA A 5 -16.40 35.63 19.50
N GLN A 6 -15.70 35.27 18.42
CA GLN A 6 -15.29 36.22 17.38
C GLN A 6 -15.54 35.60 16.00
N LEU A 7 -16.62 36.10 15.39
CA LEU A 7 -16.91 36.00 13.97
C LEU A 7 -15.79 36.70 13.19
N ALA A 8 -15.09 35.96 12.34
CA ALA A 8 -14.27 36.53 11.28
C ALA A 8 -15.02 36.38 9.96
N THR A 9 -15.64 37.47 9.54
CA THR A 9 -16.12 37.68 8.17
C THR A 9 -14.95 37.47 7.20
N ARG A 10 -15.08 36.51 6.29
CA ARG A 10 -14.18 36.36 5.14
C ARG A 10 -14.98 36.43 3.86
N ASN A 11 -14.57 37.42 3.07
CA ASN A 11 -15.01 37.86 1.75
C ASN A 11 -15.54 36.76 0.83
N ASN A 12 -16.59 37.12 0.10
CA ASN A 12 -17.10 36.44 -1.09
C ASN A 12 -15.98 36.32 -2.13
N ASP A 13 -15.49 35.10 -2.34
CA ASP A 13 -14.78 34.72 -3.55
C ASP A 13 -15.72 33.83 -4.37
N ASP A 14 -16.30 34.43 -5.43
CA ASP A 14 -17.03 33.73 -6.46
C ASP A 14 -16.07 32.79 -7.21
N SER A 15 -16.05 31.52 -6.82
CA SER A 15 -15.56 30.44 -7.66
C SER A 15 -16.64 29.38 -7.76
N CYS A 16 -17.45 29.54 -8.81
CA CYS A 16 -18.41 28.54 -9.27
C CYS A 16 -17.67 27.22 -9.52
N GLY A 17 -17.75 26.30 -8.55
CA GLY A 17 -17.44 24.90 -8.73
C GLY A 17 -18.75 24.17 -8.94
N ASP A 18 -18.87 23.46 -10.06
CA ASP A 18 -20.08 22.70 -10.40
C ASP A 18 -20.51 21.77 -9.25
N PRO A 19 -21.83 21.63 -8.99
CA PRO A 19 -22.32 20.73 -7.96
C PRO A 19 -21.97 19.28 -8.29
N ILE A 20 -21.41 18.59 -7.30
CA ILE A 20 -21.11 17.16 -7.38
C ILE A 20 -22.43 16.38 -7.36
N VAL A 21 -22.87 15.89 -8.52
CA VAL A 21 -23.94 14.90 -8.60
C VAL A 21 -23.37 13.56 -8.15
N ARG A 22 -23.82 13.05 -7.00
CA ARG A 22 -23.56 11.66 -6.57
C ARG A 22 -24.47 10.75 -7.40
N ALA A 23 -23.95 10.22 -8.52
CA ALA A 23 -24.57 9.07 -9.16
C ALA A 23 -24.40 7.86 -8.23
N ALA A 24 -25.52 7.26 -7.83
CA ALA A 24 -25.54 6.06 -7.02
C ALA A 24 -25.35 4.83 -7.91
N ASP A 25 -24.10 4.55 -8.30
CA ASP A 25 -23.74 3.32 -8.99
C ASP A 25 -23.18 2.31 -7.99
N GLY A 26 -24.09 1.67 -7.25
CA GLY A 26 -23.77 0.51 -6.43
C GLY A 26 -23.85 -0.76 -7.26
N MET A 27 -22.74 -1.16 -7.88
CA MET A 27 -22.56 -2.56 -8.31
C MET A 27 -21.93 -3.32 -7.14
N PRO A 28 -22.56 -4.37 -6.59
CA PRO A 28 -21.90 -5.23 -5.63
C PRO A 28 -20.85 -6.05 -6.38
N VAL A 29 -19.60 -5.61 -6.34
CA VAL A 29 -18.47 -6.42 -6.78
C VAL A 29 -18.33 -7.57 -5.78
N ASN A 30 -18.67 -8.78 -6.21
CA ASN A 30 -18.65 -9.96 -5.36
C ASN A 30 -17.20 -10.28 -4.92
N MET A 31 -16.86 -9.85 -3.71
CA MET A 31 -15.54 -9.97 -3.11
C MET A 31 -15.12 -11.43 -2.89
N GLU A 32 -16.07 -12.30 -2.53
CA GLU A 32 -15.83 -13.73 -2.30
C GLU A 32 -15.38 -14.43 -3.59
N ALA A 33 -16.00 -14.10 -4.73
CA ALA A 33 -15.60 -14.62 -6.03
C ALA A 33 -14.18 -14.19 -6.45
N ARG A 34 -13.77 -12.95 -6.12
CA ARG A 34 -12.40 -12.44 -6.39
C ARG A 34 -11.37 -13.10 -5.48
N THR A 35 -11.71 -13.34 -4.21
CA THR A 35 -10.81 -14.02 -3.26
C THR A 35 -10.57 -15.48 -3.66
N LEU A 36 -11.61 -16.20 -4.07
CA LEU A 36 -11.51 -17.58 -4.56
C LEU A 36 -10.72 -17.66 -5.87
N CYS A 37 -10.95 -16.74 -6.83
CA CYS A 37 -10.20 -16.65 -8.08
C CYS A 37 -8.70 -16.38 -7.82
N GLY A 38 -8.40 -15.43 -6.92
CA GLY A 38 -7.01 -15.11 -6.57
C GLY A 38 -6.26 -16.25 -5.86
N ASN A 39 -6.96 -17.12 -5.13
CA ASN A 39 -6.35 -18.31 -4.53
C ASN A 39 -5.90 -19.32 -5.60
N ALA A 40 -6.74 -19.56 -6.61
CA ALA A 40 -6.41 -20.49 -7.70
C ALA A 40 -5.23 -19.96 -8.55
N GLU A 41 -5.21 -18.66 -8.85
CA GLU A 41 -4.11 -18.01 -9.56
C GLU A 41 -2.80 -18.05 -8.76
N THR A 42 -2.88 -17.79 -7.46
CA THR A 42 -1.71 -17.87 -6.56
C THR A 42 -1.17 -19.29 -6.50
N HIS A 43 -2.04 -20.29 -6.34
CA HIS A 43 -1.66 -21.71 -6.36
C HIS A 43 -0.99 -22.09 -7.69
N ALA A 44 -1.54 -21.66 -8.82
CA ALA A 44 -0.94 -21.92 -10.14
C ALA A 44 0.44 -21.25 -10.29
N ALA A 45 0.63 -20.04 -9.74
CA ALA A 45 1.92 -19.37 -9.75
C ALA A 45 2.97 -20.09 -8.87
N VAL A 46 2.54 -20.64 -7.74
CA VAL A 46 3.37 -21.44 -6.83
C VAL A 46 3.76 -22.77 -7.47
N GLU A 47 2.84 -23.50 -8.11
CA GLU A 47 3.20 -24.72 -8.84
C GLU A 47 4.21 -24.43 -9.96
N LYS A 48 4.07 -23.32 -10.70
CA LYS A 48 5.08 -22.88 -11.67
C LYS A 48 6.45 -22.57 -11.04
N MET A 49 6.52 -22.22 -9.76
CA MET A 49 7.81 -22.10 -9.05
C MET A 49 8.42 -23.47 -8.78
N ILE A 50 7.60 -24.45 -8.39
CA ILE A 50 8.03 -25.83 -8.15
C ILE A 50 8.52 -26.48 -9.44
N GLU A 51 7.78 -26.33 -10.55
CA GLU A 51 8.18 -26.81 -11.88
C GLU A 51 9.55 -26.26 -12.28
N ARG A 52 9.75 -24.94 -12.14
CA ARG A 52 11.05 -24.31 -12.39
C ARG A 52 12.15 -24.85 -11.47
N ALA A 53 11.85 -25.16 -10.21
CA ALA A 53 12.84 -25.76 -9.32
C ALA A 53 13.26 -27.15 -9.81
N ILE A 54 12.30 -27.96 -10.26
CA ILE A 54 12.54 -29.29 -10.85
C ILE A 54 13.39 -29.19 -12.12
N GLU A 55 13.06 -28.26 -13.02
CA GLU A 55 13.86 -27.97 -14.22
C GLU A 55 15.30 -27.57 -13.87
N ASN A 56 15.51 -26.96 -12.71
CA ASN A 56 16.82 -26.57 -12.18
C ASN A 56 17.45 -27.64 -11.26
N ASN A 57 17.09 -28.92 -11.44
CA ASN A 57 17.66 -30.09 -10.76
C ASN A 57 17.31 -30.20 -9.26
N PHE A 58 16.14 -29.70 -8.84
CA PHE A 58 15.61 -30.03 -7.52
C PHE A 58 15.33 -31.55 -7.40
N PRO A 59 15.72 -32.24 -6.32
CA PRO A 59 15.54 -33.68 -6.21
C PRO A 59 14.06 -34.08 -6.17
N LEU A 60 13.65 -34.94 -7.10
CA LEU A 60 12.25 -35.35 -7.28
C LEU A 60 11.64 -36.02 -6.04
N GLU A 61 12.46 -36.72 -5.25
CA GLU A 61 12.07 -37.38 -4.00
C GLU A 61 11.59 -36.42 -2.90
N PHE A 62 11.98 -35.14 -2.96
CA PHE A 62 11.58 -34.13 -1.97
C PHE A 62 10.44 -33.23 -2.45
N VAL A 63 9.92 -33.41 -3.67
CA VAL A 63 8.90 -32.52 -4.25
C VAL A 63 7.61 -32.52 -3.43
N GLU A 64 7.14 -33.68 -2.97
CA GLU A 64 5.93 -33.77 -2.14
C GLU A 64 6.14 -33.15 -0.75
N THR A 65 7.33 -33.29 -0.19
CA THR A 65 7.71 -32.61 1.05
C THR A 65 7.74 -31.10 0.85
N LEU A 66 8.29 -30.62 -0.27
CA LEU A 66 8.33 -29.21 -0.62
C LEU A 66 6.90 -28.64 -0.76
N ARG A 67 6.00 -29.33 -1.47
CA ARG A 67 4.59 -28.95 -1.57
C ARG A 67 3.93 -28.86 -0.20
N THR A 68 4.16 -29.84 0.66
CA THR A 68 3.62 -29.86 2.02
C THR A 68 4.05 -28.62 2.81
N ILE A 69 5.33 -28.21 2.71
CA ILE A 69 5.85 -27.03 3.39
C ILE A 69 5.28 -25.74 2.78
N ILE A 70 5.27 -25.63 1.46
CA ILE A 70 4.81 -24.45 0.73
C ILE A 70 3.33 -24.14 1.04
N TYR A 71 2.50 -25.18 1.13
CA TYR A 71 1.08 -25.06 1.42
C TYR A 71 0.73 -25.19 2.90
N ALA A 72 1.73 -25.35 3.78
CA ALA A 72 1.48 -25.37 5.23
C ALA A 72 0.93 -24.04 5.76
N TYR A 73 1.23 -22.93 5.07
CA TYR A 73 0.81 -21.59 5.46
C TYR A 73 0.26 -20.81 4.27
N ASP A 74 -0.81 -20.05 4.51
CA ASP A 74 -1.37 -19.11 3.52
C ASP A 74 -0.58 -17.79 3.51
N VAL A 75 0.64 -17.83 2.97
CA VAL A 75 1.57 -16.68 2.96
C VAL A 75 1.80 -16.09 1.57
N TRP A 76 1.30 -16.74 0.52
CA TRP A 76 1.56 -16.37 -0.87
C TRP A 76 0.56 -15.33 -1.37
N ARG A 77 1.04 -14.27 -2.00
CA ARG A 77 0.20 -13.17 -2.51
C ARG A 77 0.69 -12.72 -3.88
N LEU A 78 -0.22 -12.65 -4.86
CA LEU A 78 0.02 -11.96 -6.15
C LEU A 78 -0.46 -10.50 -6.10
N GLU A 79 -1.50 -10.24 -5.30
CA GLU A 79 -2.10 -8.93 -5.10
C GLU A 79 -2.34 -8.68 -3.61
N LEU A 80 -2.49 -7.41 -3.24
CA LEU A 80 -2.87 -7.01 -1.88
C LEU A 80 -4.27 -7.54 -1.53
N ARG A 81 -4.39 -8.01 -0.29
CA ARG A 81 -5.63 -8.45 0.34
C ARG A 81 -5.89 -7.70 1.63
N ASP A 82 -7.04 -7.91 2.22
CA ASP A 82 -7.39 -7.42 3.56
C ASP A 82 -6.77 -8.30 4.66
N ASP A 83 -5.50 -8.69 4.47
CA ASP A 83 -4.73 -9.45 5.46
C ASP A 83 -4.60 -8.63 6.76
N PRO A 84 -4.67 -9.28 7.93
CA PRO A 84 -4.57 -8.58 9.20
C PRO A 84 -3.20 -7.90 9.33
N PRO A 85 -3.15 -6.70 9.97
CA PRO A 85 -1.87 -6.05 10.23
C PRO A 85 -1.01 -6.89 11.15
N VAL A 86 0.30 -6.69 11.08
CA VAL A 86 1.25 -7.30 12.01
C VAL A 86 0.86 -6.94 13.45
N ASN A 87 0.99 -7.90 14.36
CA ASN A 87 0.68 -7.71 15.78
C ASN A 87 1.74 -6.83 16.47
N VAL A 88 1.68 -5.53 16.21
CA VAL A 88 2.52 -4.50 16.81
C VAL A 88 1.65 -3.37 17.34
N SER A 89 2.08 -2.75 18.44
CA SER A 89 1.38 -1.58 18.97
C SER A 89 1.46 -0.42 17.98
N PRO A 90 0.38 0.36 17.81
CA PRO A 90 0.39 1.52 16.92
C PRO A 90 1.48 2.52 17.32
N LEU A 91 2.20 3.04 16.33
CA LEU A 91 3.20 4.09 16.55
C LEU A 91 2.50 5.42 16.85
N HIS A 92 2.93 6.10 17.92
CA HIS A 92 2.42 7.42 18.31
C HIS A 92 3.56 8.43 18.44
N LYS A 93 3.26 9.70 18.11
CA LYS A 93 4.19 10.80 18.28
C LYS A 93 3.50 12.01 18.90
N GLU A 94 4.09 12.50 19.98
CA GLU A 94 3.62 13.69 20.68
C GLU A 94 4.21 14.99 20.08
N GLY A 95 3.61 16.14 20.41
CA GLY A 95 4.16 17.46 20.07
C GLY A 95 4.13 17.84 18.58
N THR A 96 3.37 17.13 17.74
CA THR A 96 3.31 17.38 16.29
C THR A 96 2.48 18.62 15.91
N ARG A 97 2.89 19.35 14.86
CA ARG A 97 2.18 20.54 14.36
C ARG A 97 1.47 20.23 13.04
N PRO A 98 0.13 20.29 12.99
CA PRO A 98 -0.61 19.96 11.77
C PRO A 98 -0.19 20.80 10.57
N THR A 99 0.02 20.15 9.43
CA THR A 99 0.36 20.80 8.16
C THR A 99 -0.71 20.49 7.12
N LYS A 100 -1.15 21.52 6.38
CA LYS A 100 -2.09 21.36 5.26
C LYS A 100 -1.47 21.91 3.97
N CYS A 101 -1.33 21.07 2.97
CA CYS A 101 -0.97 21.51 1.64
C CYS A 101 -2.15 22.20 0.94
N LYS A 102 -1.85 23.03 -0.06
CA LYS A 102 -2.86 23.61 -0.95
C LYS A 102 -3.45 22.54 -1.86
N SER A 103 -4.73 22.70 -2.22
CA SER A 103 -5.40 21.85 -3.19
C SER A 103 -4.69 21.89 -4.55
N ARG A 104 -4.56 20.74 -5.21
CA ARG A 104 -3.98 20.62 -6.54
C ARG A 104 -5.07 20.33 -7.57
N LYS A 105 -4.93 20.94 -8.75
CA LYS A 105 -5.77 20.64 -9.91
C LYS A 105 -5.14 19.48 -10.67
N TYR A 106 -5.92 18.45 -10.95
CA TYR A 106 -5.52 17.33 -11.80
C TYR A 106 -6.45 17.22 -13.01
N PRO A 107 -5.93 16.82 -14.19
CA PRO A 107 -6.76 16.51 -15.35
C PRO A 107 -7.82 15.43 -15.04
N PRO A 108 -8.97 15.42 -15.74
CA PRO A 108 -10.07 14.48 -15.48
C PRO A 108 -9.64 13.01 -15.36
N ARG A 109 -8.82 12.55 -16.30
CA ARG A 109 -8.30 11.19 -16.32
C ARG A 109 -7.46 10.83 -15.09
N ILE A 110 -6.62 11.76 -14.64
CA ILE A 110 -5.78 11.55 -13.47
C ILE A 110 -6.64 11.48 -12.21
N ARG A 111 -7.67 12.32 -12.11
CA ARG A 111 -8.62 12.25 -10.99
C ARG A 111 -9.34 10.90 -10.94
N GLN A 112 -9.67 10.33 -12.11
CA GLN A 112 -10.28 9.01 -12.20
C GLN A 112 -9.34 7.93 -11.66
N PHE A 113 -8.09 7.90 -12.11
CA PHE A 113 -7.07 6.98 -11.59
C PHE A 113 -6.91 7.11 -10.06
N LEU A 114 -6.81 8.34 -9.54
CA LEU A 114 -6.67 8.57 -8.10
C LEU A 114 -7.90 8.07 -7.32
N ARG A 115 -9.11 8.22 -7.88
CA ARG A 115 -10.33 7.68 -7.24
C ARG A 115 -10.29 6.16 -7.21
N GLU A 116 -10.14 5.52 -8.37
CA GLU A 116 -10.10 4.05 -8.49
C GLU A 116 -9.03 3.43 -7.59
N PHE A 117 -7.85 4.05 -7.52
CA PHE A 117 -6.76 3.59 -6.65
C PHE A 117 -7.12 3.71 -5.16
N ASN A 118 -7.65 4.86 -4.71
CA ASN A 118 -8.02 5.04 -3.30
C ASN A 118 -9.25 4.21 -2.92
N ASP A 119 -10.22 4.04 -3.82
CA ASP A 119 -11.38 3.17 -3.62
C ASP A 119 -10.94 1.72 -3.37
N ARG A 120 -9.94 1.23 -4.12
CA ARG A 120 -9.33 -0.08 -3.87
C ARG A 120 -8.65 -0.16 -2.50
N LEU A 121 -7.96 0.89 -2.06
CA LEU A 121 -7.35 0.91 -0.72
C LEU A 121 -8.40 0.92 0.40
N VAL A 122 -9.53 1.60 0.20
CA VAL A 122 -10.67 1.60 1.13
C VAL A 122 -11.32 0.21 1.18
N GLU A 123 -11.54 -0.43 0.03
CA GLU A 123 -12.06 -1.79 -0.08
C GLU A 123 -11.18 -2.79 0.69
N LEU A 124 -9.85 -2.64 0.59
CA LEU A 124 -8.87 -3.45 1.32
C LEU A 124 -8.71 -3.05 2.80
N ARG A 125 -9.49 -2.08 3.30
CA ARG A 125 -9.42 -1.53 4.67
C ARG A 125 -8.04 -0.95 5.06
N LEU A 126 -7.22 -0.56 4.08
CA LEU A 126 -5.90 0.03 4.31
C LEU A 126 -5.98 1.54 4.58
N VAL A 127 -7.02 2.21 4.07
CA VAL A 127 -7.26 3.64 4.29
C VAL A 127 -8.73 3.89 4.59
N TYR A 128 -9.03 5.02 5.22
CA TYR A 128 -10.39 5.46 5.50
C TYR A 128 -10.53 6.97 5.25
N GLU A 129 -11.75 7.41 4.96
CA GLU A 129 -12.03 8.83 4.77
C GLU A 129 -12.03 9.58 6.12
N ASN A 130 -11.27 10.68 6.19
CA ASN A 130 -11.26 11.56 7.36
C ASN A 130 -11.45 13.03 6.94
N PRO A 131 -12.70 13.51 6.82
CA PRO A 131 -13.01 14.89 6.41
C PRO A 131 -12.51 15.95 7.40
N LYS A 132 -12.34 15.57 8.68
CA LYS A 132 -11.93 16.47 9.77
C LYS A 132 -10.42 16.48 9.97
N SER A 133 -9.65 15.87 9.07
CA SER A 133 -8.20 15.82 9.21
C SER A 133 -7.60 17.23 9.28
N ARG A 134 -6.72 17.42 10.27
CA ARG A 134 -5.88 18.61 10.39
C ARG A 134 -4.63 18.50 9.52
N TRP A 135 -4.36 17.31 8.97
CA TRP A 135 -3.19 16.97 8.18
C TRP A 135 -3.58 16.73 6.72
N VAL A 136 -2.85 17.36 5.80
CA VAL A 136 -3.00 17.11 4.36
C VAL A 136 -1.63 17.23 3.70
N SER A 137 -1.15 16.12 3.14
CA SER A 137 0.03 16.08 2.29
C SER A 137 -0.38 16.01 0.81
N PRO A 138 0.39 16.62 -0.11
CA PRO A 138 0.04 16.59 -1.51
C PRO A 138 0.33 15.21 -2.09
N VAL A 139 -0.58 14.76 -2.96
CA VAL A 139 -0.39 13.56 -3.77
C VAL A 139 0.44 13.91 -5.01
N LEU A 140 1.45 13.11 -5.28
CA LEU A 140 2.30 13.18 -6.46
C LEU A 140 2.08 11.93 -7.31
N LEU A 141 2.24 12.09 -8.61
CA LEU A 141 2.12 11.00 -9.56
C LEU A 141 3.46 10.76 -10.19
N VAL A 142 3.89 9.50 -10.15
CA VAL A 142 5.18 9.06 -10.70
C VAL A 142 4.91 8.02 -11.76
N LYS A 143 5.57 8.15 -12.92
CA LYS A 143 5.54 7.10 -13.94
C LYS A 143 6.41 5.95 -13.49
N LYS A 144 5.87 4.73 -13.47
CA LYS A 144 6.60 3.51 -13.12
C LYS A 144 7.34 2.91 -14.31
N ALA A 145 6.73 2.92 -15.49
CA ALA A 145 7.31 2.40 -16.72
C ALA A 145 7.40 3.47 -17.83
N ALA A 146 8.01 3.10 -18.95
CA ALA A 146 8.05 3.94 -20.16
C ALA A 146 6.64 4.21 -20.71
N ASP A 147 5.70 3.27 -20.46
CA ASP A 147 4.31 3.43 -20.83
C ASP A 147 3.67 4.61 -20.10
N LEU A 148 3.00 5.43 -20.89
CA LEU A 148 2.46 6.71 -20.46
C LEU A 148 1.37 6.58 -19.36
N MET A 149 0.88 5.36 -19.13
CA MET A 149 -0.27 5.04 -18.29
C MET A 149 0.03 4.18 -17.06
N ASP A 150 1.28 3.75 -16.89
CA ASP A 150 1.70 3.05 -15.67
C ASP A 150 2.06 4.08 -14.59
N LEU A 151 1.03 4.61 -13.92
CA LEU A 151 1.15 5.65 -12.89
C LEU A 151 1.17 5.05 -11.49
N ARG A 152 1.96 5.66 -10.60
CA ARG A 152 1.96 5.41 -9.16
C ARG A 152 1.52 6.66 -8.42
N GLN A 153 0.61 6.48 -7.46
CA GLN A 153 0.32 7.48 -6.45
C GLN A 153 1.44 7.45 -5.40
N THR A 154 2.05 8.61 -5.14
CA THR A 154 2.99 8.82 -4.02
C THR A 154 2.52 10.01 -3.18
N THR A 155 2.85 10.03 -1.90
CA THR A 155 2.51 11.15 -1.01
C THR A 155 3.80 11.84 -0.60
N ASP A 156 3.82 13.16 -0.68
CA ASP A 156 4.97 13.95 -0.25
C ASP A 156 4.95 14.12 1.27
N TYR A 157 5.83 13.37 1.94
CA TYR A 157 5.97 13.41 3.40
C TYR A 157 7.06 14.36 3.90
N ARG A 158 7.70 15.19 3.06
CA ARG A 158 8.84 16.03 3.49
C ARG A 158 8.53 16.91 4.69
N ALA A 159 7.39 17.62 4.67
CA ALA A 159 6.97 18.49 5.79
C ALA A 159 6.60 17.71 7.06
N LEU A 160 6.14 16.46 6.91
CA LEU A 160 5.88 15.57 8.04
C LEU A 160 7.20 15.07 8.62
N ASN A 161 8.11 14.61 7.75
CA ASN A 161 9.40 14.03 8.12
C ASN A 161 10.34 15.05 8.78
N GLU A 162 10.27 16.33 8.41
CA GLU A 162 11.02 17.41 9.07
C GLU A 162 10.61 17.59 10.54
N GLN A 163 9.37 17.24 10.88
CA GLN A 163 8.89 17.29 12.26
C GLN A 163 9.16 15.99 13.01
N THR A 164 9.41 14.86 12.34
CA THR A 164 9.63 13.55 12.99
C THR A 164 11.03 13.43 13.58
N GLU A 165 11.13 12.79 14.73
CA GLU A 165 12.42 12.46 15.31
C GLU A 165 13.07 11.32 14.51
N VAL A 166 14.36 11.45 14.25
CA VAL A 166 15.12 10.43 13.54
C VAL A 166 15.44 9.29 14.50
N MET A 167 14.84 8.13 14.26
CA MET A 167 15.22 6.90 14.96
C MET A 167 16.48 6.30 14.32
N ALA A 168 17.37 5.74 15.13
CA ALA A 168 18.52 4.99 14.62
C ALA A 168 18.05 3.80 13.78
N ALA A 169 18.49 3.74 12.52
CA ALA A 169 18.17 2.62 11.64
C ALA A 169 18.90 1.37 12.14
N VAL A 170 18.15 0.29 12.36
CA VAL A 170 18.69 -1.04 12.71
C VAL A 170 18.90 -1.90 11.46
N MET A 171 18.74 -1.32 10.26
CA MET A 171 18.92 -2.04 9.01
C MET A 171 20.39 -2.40 8.83
N PRO A 172 20.74 -3.70 8.75
CA PRO A 172 22.13 -4.11 8.61
C PRO A 172 22.65 -3.81 7.20
N ILE A 173 23.97 -3.61 7.08
CA ILE A 173 24.62 -3.48 5.78
C ILE A 173 24.58 -4.84 5.09
N ILE A 174 23.95 -4.93 3.92
CA ILE A 174 23.71 -6.21 3.25
C ILE A 174 25.00 -7.00 2.96
N SER A 175 26.10 -6.33 2.62
CA SER A 175 27.39 -6.99 2.39
C SER A 175 27.90 -7.70 3.65
N LEU A 176 27.74 -7.08 4.83
CA LEU A 176 28.13 -7.67 6.10
C LEU A 176 27.25 -8.88 6.45
N VAL A 177 25.94 -8.81 6.15
CA VAL A 177 25.04 -9.95 6.36
C VAL A 177 25.39 -11.12 5.44
N LEU A 178 25.75 -10.84 4.19
CA LEU A 178 26.14 -11.86 3.20
C LEU A 178 27.44 -12.58 3.56
N GLU A 179 28.38 -11.95 4.27
CA GLU A 179 29.59 -12.61 4.75
C GLU A 179 29.28 -13.80 5.68
N ASN A 180 28.27 -13.66 6.53
CA ASN A 180 27.81 -14.75 7.40
C ASN A 180 27.25 -15.94 6.61
N ALA A 181 26.84 -15.71 5.37
CA ALA A 181 26.25 -16.71 4.49
C ALA A 181 27.27 -17.46 3.63
N ARG A 182 28.57 -17.14 3.70
CA ARG A 182 29.63 -17.65 2.80
C ARG A 182 29.75 -19.17 2.72
N ARG A 183 29.31 -19.92 3.74
CA ARG A 183 29.38 -21.39 3.78
C ARG A 183 28.04 -22.09 3.54
N ILE A 184 26.98 -21.32 3.31
CA ILE A 184 25.66 -21.85 3.00
C ILE A 184 25.62 -22.24 1.53
N LYS A 185 25.08 -23.43 1.24
CA LYS A 185 25.04 -24.01 -0.12
C LYS A 185 23.70 -23.81 -0.82
N HIS A 186 22.64 -23.57 -0.05
CA HIS A 186 21.26 -23.47 -0.54
C HIS A 186 20.64 -22.18 -0.01
N PHE A 187 20.06 -21.39 -0.91
CA PHE A 187 19.44 -20.11 -0.60
C PHE A 187 18.03 -20.08 -1.14
N GLU A 188 17.14 -19.47 -0.37
CA GLU A 188 15.79 -19.16 -0.79
C GLU A 188 15.56 -17.66 -0.56
N LEU A 189 14.90 -17.01 -1.51
CA LEU A 189 14.62 -15.58 -1.46
C LEU A 189 13.11 -15.37 -1.39
N PHE A 190 12.69 -14.67 -0.34
CA PHE A 190 11.32 -14.26 -0.14
C PHE A 190 11.28 -12.74 -0.02
N ASP A 191 10.24 -12.12 -0.57
CA ASP A 191 9.98 -10.70 -0.41
C ASP A 191 8.53 -10.49 0.01
N PHE A 192 8.30 -9.51 0.88
CA PHE A 192 6.95 -9.16 1.30
C PHE A 192 6.31 -8.26 0.26
N LEU A 193 5.19 -8.72 -0.32
CA LEU A 193 4.38 -7.87 -1.18
C LEU A 193 3.89 -6.66 -0.37
N LYS A 194 4.48 -5.49 -0.63
CA LYS A 194 4.10 -4.22 0.01
C LYS A 194 4.20 -4.23 1.56
N GLY A 195 5.28 -4.80 2.11
CA GLY A 195 5.45 -5.03 3.56
C GLY A 195 5.62 -3.80 4.47
N PHE A 196 4.93 -2.69 4.21
CA PHE A 196 4.82 -1.55 5.13
C PHE A 196 3.64 -1.72 6.09
#